data_AF-A0A161MRK9-F1
#
_entry.id   AF-A0A161MRK9-F1
#
_cell.length_a   1.000
_cell.length_b   1.000
_cell.length_c   1.000
_cell.angle_alpha   90.00
_cell.angle_beta   90.00
_cell.angle_gamma   90.00
#
_symmetry.space_group_name_H-M   'P 1'
#
loop_
_entity.id
_entity.type
_entity.pdbx_description
1 polymer ?
#
loop_
_entity_poly.entity_id
_entity_poly.type
_entity_poly.pdbx_seq_one_letter_code
_entity_poly.pdbx_strand_id
1 'polypeptide(L)'
;MNEVNDLAGQHEVIAENLQSEVIREITILMKDFKEERKKLLAEGARMMTHLSNQIGHLERARKNYEKASKEADRALDSYKRADADLNLSRAEVEKQKMNMTIKSQQMEDAKNEYANQLQRT
;
A
#
# COMPACT_ATOMS: atom_id res chain seq x y z
N MET A 1 -11.01 71.20 22.60
CA MET A 1 -9.99 70.61 21.71
C MET A 1 -9.22 69.48 22.39
N ASN A 2 -8.88 69.59 23.68
CA ASN A 2 -8.11 68.55 24.38
C ASN A 2 -8.82 67.19 24.46
N GLU A 3 -10.11 67.15 24.82
CA GLU A 3 -10.86 65.87 24.92
C GLU A 3 -10.94 65.10 23.60
N VAL A 4 -11.02 65.80 22.47
CA VAL A 4 -11.06 65.18 21.13
C VAL A 4 -9.71 64.58 20.78
N ASN A 5 -8.61 65.25 21.16
CA ASN A 5 -7.26 64.73 20.98
C ASN A 5 -6.99 63.53 21.89
N ASP A 6 -7.46 63.56 23.15
CA ASP A 6 -7.32 62.45 24.09
C ASP A 6 -8.07 61.20 23.60
N LEU A 7 -9.29 61.39 23.07
CA LEU A 7 -10.08 60.31 22.47
C LEU A 7 -9.39 59.72 21.22
N ALA A 8 -8.81 60.57 20.37
CA ALA A 8 -8.06 60.12 19.20
C ALA A 8 -6.85 59.26 19.60
N GLY A 9 -6.09 59.67 20.62
CA GLY A 9 -4.96 58.91 21.14
C GLY A 9 -5.38 57.56 21.75
N GLN A 10 -6.52 57.49 22.45
CA GLN A 10 -7.05 56.22 22.95
C GLN A 10 -7.42 55.26 21.81
N HIS A 11 -8.07 55.76 20.75
CA HIS A 11 -8.37 54.95 19.58
C HIS A 11 -7.12 54.46 18.86
N GLU A 12 -6.08 55.28 18.78
CA GLU A 12 -4.78 54.88 18.22
C GLU A 12 -4.17 53.71 19.01
N VAL A 13 -4.12 53.81 20.34
CA VAL A 13 -3.61 52.73 21.21
C VAL A 13 -4.43 51.45 21.06
N ILE A 14 -5.76 51.56 20.99
CA ILE A 14 -6.64 50.40 20.77
C ILE A 14 -6.34 49.76 19.41
N ALA A 15 -6.19 50.57 18.35
CA ALA A 15 -5.87 50.07 17.01
C ALA A 15 -4.50 49.38 16.97
N GLU A 16 -3.49 49.95 17.63
CA GLU A 16 -2.15 49.35 17.75
C GLU A 16 -2.19 48.00 18.49
N ASN A 17 -2.94 47.92 19.59
CA ASN A 17 -3.10 46.66 20.34
C ASN A 17 -3.83 45.60 19.50
N LEU A 18 -4.91 45.97 18.81
CA LEU A 18 -5.61 45.04 17.91
C LEU A 18 -4.69 44.54 16.78
N GLN A 19 -3.86 45.41 16.22
CA GLN A 19 -2.93 45.06 15.16
C GLN A 19 -1.81 44.13 15.64
N SER A 20 -1.20 44.45 16.78
CA SER A 20 0.01 43.78 17.28
C SER A 20 -0.28 42.51 18.09
N GLU A 21 -1.40 42.45 18.80
CA GLU A 21 -1.75 41.34 19.68
C GLU A 21 -2.80 40.41 19.08
N VAL A 22 -3.81 40.95 18.39
CA VAL A 22 -4.91 40.12 17.87
C VAL A 22 -4.64 39.67 16.44
N ILE A 23 -4.45 40.62 15.52
CA ILE A 23 -4.27 40.31 14.09
C ILE A 23 -2.98 39.50 13.86
N ARG A 24 -1.90 39.85 14.56
CA ARG A 24 -0.62 39.14 14.47
C ARG A 24 -0.75 37.67 14.89
N GLU A 25 -1.33 37.41 16.06
CA GLU A 25 -1.47 36.05 16.59
C GLU A 25 -2.42 35.21 15.73
N ILE A 26 -3.53 35.79 15.27
CA ILE A 26 -4.42 35.11 14.31
C ILE A 26 -3.67 34.76 13.03
N THR A 27 -2.83 35.66 12.52
CA THR A 27 -2.05 35.43 11.30
C THR A 27 -1.04 34.28 11.48
N ILE A 28 -0.36 34.22 12.63
CA ILE A 28 0.55 33.13 12.98
C ILE A 28 -0.23 31.81 13.06
N LEU A 29 -1.32 31.78 13.83
CA LEU A 29 -2.14 30.58 13.99
C LEU A 29 -2.70 30.06 12.66
N MET A 30 -3.16 30.97 11.78
CA MET A 30 -3.60 30.60 10.43
C MET A 30 -2.47 29.97 9.60
N LYS A 31 -1.24 30.49 9.72
CA LYS A 31 -0.09 29.94 9.01
C LYS A 31 0.23 28.53 9.52
N ASP A 32 0.28 28.36 10.83
CA ASP A 32 0.56 27.07 11.47
C ASP A 32 -0.49 26.02 11.09
N PHE A 33 -1.77 26.38 11.09
CA PHE A 33 -2.84 25.46 10.64
C PHE A 33 -2.72 25.10 9.16
N LYS A 34 -2.32 26.03 8.30
CA LYS A 34 -2.11 25.73 6.87
C LYS A 34 -0.93 24.77 6.67
N GLU A 35 0.15 24.95 7.43
CA GLU A 35 1.32 24.08 7.38
C GLU A 35 1.00 22.68 7.91
N GLU A 36 0.34 22.59 9.06
CA GLU A 36 -0.06 21.29 9.64
C GLU A 36 -1.05 20.57 8.72
N ARG A 37 -2.04 21.28 8.16
CA ARG A 37 -2.94 20.69 7.16
C ARG A 37 -2.18 20.13 5.96
N LYS A 38 -1.18 20.85 5.45
CA LYS A 38 -0.35 20.37 4.33
C LYS A 38 0.42 19.09 4.70
N LYS A 39 0.98 19.05 5.91
CA LYS A 39 1.71 17.89 6.43
C LYS A 39 0.80 16.66 6.55
N LEU A 40 -0.37 16.82 7.17
CA LEU A 40 -1.36 15.75 7.33
C LEU A 40 -1.86 15.21 5.99
N LEU A 41 -2.13 16.10 5.02
CA LEU A 41 -2.52 15.68 3.67
C LEU A 41 -1.40 14.90 2.95
N ALA A 42 -0.14 15.34 3.09
CA ALA A 42 1.00 14.63 2.50
C ALA A 42 1.26 13.27 3.17
N GLU A 43 1.05 13.17 4.48
CA GLU A 43 1.11 11.90 5.21
C GLU A 43 -0.02 10.95 4.77
N GLY A 44 -1.26 11.44 4.72
CA GLY A 44 -2.40 10.66 4.22
C GLY A 44 -2.18 10.15 2.79
N ALA A 45 -1.66 10.98 1.89
CA ALA A 45 -1.32 10.56 0.53
C ALA A 45 -0.25 9.45 0.50
N ARG A 46 0.78 9.55 1.37
CA ARG A 46 1.82 8.52 1.51
C ARG A 46 1.24 7.20 2.04
N MET A 47 0.39 7.24 3.06
CA MET A 47 -0.27 6.05 3.62
C MET A 47 -1.19 5.38 2.59
N MET A 48 -1.98 6.17 1.85
CA MET A 48 -2.84 5.65 0.78
C MET A 48 -2.04 4.98 -0.34
N THR A 49 -0.91 5.59 -0.73
CA THR A 49 0.00 5.00 -1.74
C THR A 49 0.59 3.69 -1.23
N HIS A 50 1.00 3.65 0.04
CA HIS A 50 1.54 2.43 0.66
C HIS A 50 0.50 1.30 0.68
N LEU A 51 -0.73 1.60 1.11
CA LEU A 51 -1.84 0.65 1.12
C LEU A 51 -2.16 0.13 -0.29
N SER A 52 -2.24 1.03 -1.28
CA SER A 52 -2.48 0.63 -2.68
C SER A 52 -1.38 -0.29 -3.21
N ASN A 53 -0.13 -0.07 -2.82
CA ASN A 53 0.97 -0.94 -3.21
C ASN A 53 0.86 -2.32 -2.55
N GLN A 54 0.58 -2.39 -1.24
CA GLN A 54 0.39 -3.66 -0.52
C GLN A 54 -0.73 -4.50 -1.15
N ILE A 55 -1.89 -3.90 -1.41
CA ILE A 55 -3.00 -4.55 -2.10
C ILE A 55 -2.56 -5.05 -3.49
N GLY A 56 -1.86 -4.23 -4.26
CA GLY A 56 -1.35 -4.63 -5.57
C GLY A 56 -0.33 -5.78 -5.51
N HIS A 57 0.52 -5.84 -4.48
CA HIS A 57 1.42 -6.97 -4.26
C HIS A 57 0.67 -8.25 -3.90
N LEU A 58 -0.33 -8.15 -3.02
CA LEU A 58 -1.19 -9.27 -2.62
C LEU A 58 -1.93 -9.87 -3.82
N GLU A 59 -2.54 -9.02 -4.66
CA GLU A 59 -3.26 -9.46 -5.85
C GLU A 59 -2.36 -10.19 -6.86
N ARG A 60 -1.14 -9.66 -7.08
CA ARG A 60 -0.14 -10.31 -7.94
C ARG A 60 0.28 -11.67 -7.38
N ALA A 61 0.57 -11.74 -6.09
CA ALA A 61 0.97 -12.99 -5.44
C ALA A 61 -0.15 -14.04 -5.51
N ARG A 62 -1.40 -13.63 -5.24
CA ARG A 62 -2.58 -14.49 -5.38
C ARG A 62 -2.73 -15.04 -6.80
N LYS A 63 -2.65 -14.16 -7.82
CA LYS A 63 -2.77 -14.57 -9.23
C LYS A 63 -1.66 -15.54 -9.65
N ASN A 64 -0.43 -15.31 -9.17
CA ASN A 64 0.69 -16.21 -9.43
C ASN A 64 0.47 -17.57 -8.79
N TYR A 65 0.00 -17.62 -7.54
CA TYR A 65 -0.36 -18.86 -6.86
C TYR A 65 -1.48 -19.62 -7.60
N GLU A 66 -2.58 -18.94 -7.96
CA GLU A 66 -3.69 -19.57 -8.71
C GLU A 66 -3.22 -20.18 -10.05
N LYS A 67 -2.31 -19.49 -10.75
CA LYS A 67 -1.71 -20.01 -11.98
C LYS A 67 -0.83 -21.23 -11.71
N ALA A 68 0.06 -21.15 -10.73
CA ALA A 68 0.98 -22.24 -10.38
C ALA A 68 0.22 -23.48 -9.90
N SER A 69 -0.86 -23.31 -9.13
CA SER A 69 -1.76 -24.40 -8.73
C SER A 69 -2.36 -25.13 -9.93
N LYS A 70 -2.93 -24.40 -10.89
CA LYS A 70 -3.49 -25.00 -12.12
C LYS A 70 -2.42 -25.73 -12.95
N GLU A 71 -1.19 -25.23 -12.98
CA GLU A 71 -0.09 -25.89 -13.68
C GLU A 71 0.37 -27.17 -12.95
N ALA A 72 0.42 -27.15 -11.62
CA ALA A 72 0.74 -28.32 -10.81
C ALA A 72 -0.33 -29.43 -10.98
N ASP A 73 -1.62 -29.07 -10.94
CA ASP A 73 -2.72 -30.02 -11.15
C ASP A 73 -2.64 -30.69 -12.53
N ARG A 74 -2.38 -29.90 -13.59
CA ARG A 74 -2.20 -30.44 -14.94
C ARG A 74 -0.99 -31.36 -15.06
N ALA A 75 0.11 -31.04 -14.39
CA ALA A 75 1.32 -31.86 -14.40
C ALA A 75 1.10 -33.17 -13.63
N LEU A 76 0.37 -33.12 -12.51
CA LEU A 76 -0.05 -34.30 -11.75
C LEU A 76 -0.93 -35.23 -12.60
N ASP A 77 -1.94 -34.69 -13.29
CA ASP A 77 -2.82 -35.48 -14.15
C ASP A 77 -2.09 -36.07 -15.36
N SER A 78 -1.07 -35.36 -15.88
CA SER A 78 -0.23 -35.87 -16.97
C SER A 78 0.67 -37.01 -16.50
N TYR A 79 1.26 -36.88 -15.30
CA TYR A 79 2.03 -37.96 -14.67
C TYR A 79 1.15 -39.19 -14.41
N LYS A 80 -0.02 -39.03 -13.77
CA LYS A 80 -0.95 -40.14 -13.50
C LYS A 80 -1.37 -40.89 -14.76
N ARG A 81 -1.61 -40.16 -15.86
CA ARG A 81 -1.92 -40.78 -17.16
C ARG A 81 -0.74 -41.54 -17.75
N ALA A 82 0.47 -40.97 -17.66
CA ALA A 82 1.67 -41.63 -18.15
C ALA A 82 2.02 -42.88 -17.34
N ASP A 83 1.86 -42.84 -16.02
CA ASP A 83 2.14 -43.96 -15.11
C ASP A 83 1.17 -45.14 -15.32
N ALA A 84 -0.06 -44.85 -15.74
CA ALA A 84 -1.09 -45.86 -16.04
C ALA A 84 -1.00 -46.45 -17.46
N ASP A 85 -0.21 -45.87 -18.36
CA ASP A 85 -0.10 -46.32 -19.75
C ASP A 85 1.00 -47.39 -19.89
N LEU A 86 0.57 -48.63 -20.11
CA LEU A 86 1.47 -49.78 -20.29
C LEU A 86 2.33 -49.69 -21.57
N ASN A 87 2.01 -48.78 -22.49
CA ASN A 87 2.75 -48.61 -23.75
C ASN A 87 3.86 -47.56 -23.65
N LEU A 88 3.89 -46.74 -22.58
CA LEU A 88 4.91 -45.72 -22.39
C LEU A 88 6.21 -46.31 -21.84
N SER A 89 7.34 -45.78 -22.30
CA SER A 89 8.64 -46.19 -21.76
C SER A 89 8.83 -45.64 -20.34
N ARG A 90 9.61 -46.36 -19.53
CA ARG A 90 9.99 -45.91 -18.18
C ARG A 90 10.63 -44.53 -18.17
N ALA A 91 11.41 -44.20 -19.21
CA ALA A 91 12.05 -42.89 -19.34
C ALA A 91 11.02 -41.76 -19.53
N GLU A 92 9.94 -42.01 -20.27
CA GLU A 92 8.87 -41.02 -20.47
C GLU A 92 8.04 -40.81 -19.20
N VAL A 93 7.76 -41.88 -18.45
CA VAL A 93 7.08 -41.77 -17.15
C VAL A 93 7.92 -40.96 -16.16
N GLU A 94 9.23 -41.25 -16.04
CA GLU A 94 10.14 -40.49 -15.17
C GLU A 94 10.24 -39.02 -15.58
N LYS A 95 10.21 -38.71 -16.88
CA LYS A 95 10.16 -37.33 -17.37
C LYS A 95 8.90 -36.60 -16.88
N GLN A 96 7.74 -37.24 -16.91
CA GLN A 96 6.49 -36.64 -16.41
C GLN A 96 6.51 -36.48 -14.89
N LYS A 97 7.08 -37.45 -14.17
CA LYS A 97 7.26 -37.37 -12.72
C LYS A 97 8.16 -36.20 -12.33
N MET A 98 9.28 -36.00 -13.03
CA MET A 98 10.16 -34.85 -12.80
C MET A 98 9.43 -33.52 -13.05
N ASN A 99 8.67 -33.43 -14.14
CA ASN A 99 7.88 -32.23 -14.44
C ASN A 99 6.82 -31.96 -13.35
N MET A 100 6.09 -32.98 -12.90
CA MET A 100 5.15 -32.87 -11.78
C MET A 100 5.85 -32.34 -10.52
N THR A 101 6.98 -32.92 -10.12
CA THR A 101 7.73 -32.48 -8.93
C THR A 101 8.15 -31.00 -9.03
N ILE A 102 8.65 -30.58 -10.20
CA ILE A 102 9.04 -29.17 -10.43
C ILE A 102 7.82 -28.24 -10.30
N LYS A 103 6.69 -28.62 -10.91
CA LYS A 103 5.46 -27.80 -10.84
C LYS A 103 4.87 -27.74 -9.44
N SER A 104 4.91 -28.83 -8.69
CA SER A 104 4.51 -28.85 -7.28
C SER A 104 5.38 -27.93 -6.43
N GLN A 105 6.70 -27.94 -6.63
CA GLN A 105 7.60 -27.02 -5.90
C GLN A 105 7.31 -25.55 -6.24
N GLN A 106 7.15 -25.22 -7.53
CA GLN A 106 6.80 -23.87 -7.97
C GLN A 106 5.48 -23.37 -7.36
N MET A 107 4.51 -24.27 -7.21
CA MET A 107 3.23 -23.96 -6.56
C MET A 107 3.40 -23.69 -5.06
N GLU A 108 4.20 -24.48 -4.35
CA GLU A 108 4.44 -24.25 -2.92
C GLU A 108 5.23 -22.96 -2.68
N ASP A 109 6.21 -22.64 -3.52
CA ASP A 109 6.93 -21.36 -3.47
C ASP A 109 5.98 -20.18 -3.67
N ALA A 110 5.08 -20.26 -4.67
CA ALA A 110 4.09 -19.23 -4.94
C ALA A 110 3.05 -19.10 -3.82
N LYS A 111 2.68 -20.21 -3.17
CA LYS A 111 1.78 -20.24 -2.01
C LYS A 111 2.40 -19.57 -0.79
N ASN A 112 3.68 -19.85 -0.53
CA ASN A 112 4.42 -19.22 0.56
C ASN A 112 4.55 -17.71 0.34
N GLU A 113 4.84 -17.28 -0.89
CA GLU A 113 4.87 -15.86 -1.22
C GLU A 113 3.49 -15.20 -1.04
N TYR A 114 2.41 -15.85 -1.49
CA TYR A 114 1.06 -15.35 -1.27
C TYR A 114 0.71 -15.24 0.22
N ALA A 115 1.03 -16.25 1.03
CA ALA A 115 0.83 -16.21 2.48
C ALA A 115 1.63 -15.07 3.15
N ASN A 116 2.88 -14.87 2.74
CA ASN A 116 3.72 -13.78 3.22
C ASN A 116 3.12 -12.41 2.89
N GLN A 117 2.62 -12.21 1.66
CA GLN A 117 1.95 -10.96 1.28
C GLN A 117 0.64 -10.77 2.05
N LEU A 118 -0.11 -11.84 2.30
CA LEU A 118 -1.36 -11.80 3.05
C LEU A 118 -1.13 -11.43 4.53
N GLN A 119 -0.04 -11.89 5.14
CA GLN A 119 0.32 -11.51 6.51
C GLN A 119 0.80 -10.05 6.63
N ARG A 120 1.37 -9.51 5.54
CA ARG A 120 1.93 -8.15 5.47
C ARG A 120 0.92 -7.08 5.01
N THR A 121 -0.27 -7.50 4.58
CA THR A 121 -1.37 -6.62 4.18
C THR A 121 -2.37 -6.54 5.31
#